data_AF-A0A1H6LCT4-F1
#
_entry.id   AF-A0A1H6LCT4-F1
#
_cell.length_a   1.000
_cell.length_b   1.000
_cell.length_c   1.000
_cell.angle_alpha   90.00
_cell.angle_beta   90.00
_cell.angle_gamma   90.00
#
_symmetry.space_group_name_H-M   'P 1'
#
loop_
_entity.id
_entity.type
_entity.pdbx_description
1 polymer ?
#
loop_
_entity_poly.entity_id
_entity_poly.type
_entity_poly.pdbx_seq_one_letter_code
_entity_poly.pdbx_strand_id
1 'polypeptide(L)'
;MGFPGTWMTESESMAYRVVPKCACSTIGQIMFHSDHGRYYDGDIHDATEGLHKWNLDHSQPQIEAAVLARRPLAFTCVRNPYARILSSFFDKIAGIQRNGKRYRGNLIPQIMQRYGVEVGSPEDNFDFDQIRSFRRFLLFARDTIRWRRPMEPDIHWSAMSGHISTFIANGGRYDRIFFTEKFNEGMQAVLDAAETPVRMDVNAVPRFNESEGHGPKRAHKVSEYFDDLSRHLIWEIYRKDFQLFRYDFDDPDNKFPKGEVDLDEVHVKLGR
;
A
#
# COMPACT_ATOMS: atom_id res chain seq x y z
N MET A 1 1.00 -3.52 23.47
CA MET A 1 1.08 -2.63 22.28
C MET A 1 0.71 -3.49 21.08
N GLY A 2 0.64 -3.00 19.84
CA GLY A 2 0.22 -3.87 18.74
C GLY A 2 0.90 -3.61 17.41
N PHE A 3 0.86 -4.58 16.50
CA PHE A 3 1.50 -4.45 15.18
C PHE A 3 0.46 -4.51 14.04
N PRO A 4 -0.56 -3.63 14.03
CA PRO A 4 -1.65 -3.69 13.05
C PRO A 4 -1.13 -3.68 11.61
N GLY A 5 -1.66 -4.58 10.80
CA GLY A 5 -1.28 -4.76 9.40
C GLY A 5 0.16 -5.25 9.21
N THR A 6 0.70 -5.99 10.17
CA THR A 6 1.96 -6.75 10.02
C THR A 6 1.63 -8.19 9.65
N TRP A 7 2.33 -8.69 8.65
CA TRP A 7 2.37 -10.10 8.26
C TRP A 7 3.75 -10.65 8.61
N MET A 8 3.84 -11.91 8.98
CA MET A 8 5.08 -12.58 9.32
C MET A 8 5.03 -14.02 8.80
N THR A 9 6.16 -14.50 8.26
CA THR A 9 6.31 -15.91 7.88
C THR A 9 6.21 -16.82 9.11
N GLU A 10 5.74 -18.05 8.94
CA GLU A 10 5.66 -19.03 10.05
C GLU A 10 7.05 -19.44 10.52
N SER A 11 8.04 -19.37 9.62
CA SER A 11 9.47 -19.53 9.95
C SER A 11 10.07 -18.38 10.76
N GLU A 12 9.32 -17.28 10.99
CA GLU A 12 9.82 -16.02 11.56
C GLU A 12 11.02 -15.41 10.78
N SER A 13 11.22 -15.79 9.53
CA SER A 13 12.29 -15.27 8.67
C SER A 13 12.08 -13.81 8.27
N MET A 14 10.82 -13.39 8.12
CA MET A 14 10.44 -12.09 7.57
C MET A 14 9.20 -11.53 8.26
N ALA A 15 9.21 -10.22 8.55
CA ALA A 15 8.06 -9.47 9.02
C ALA A 15 7.80 -8.27 8.11
N TYR A 16 6.65 -8.27 7.44
CA TYR A 16 6.25 -7.24 6.50
C TYR A 16 5.17 -6.34 7.10
N ARG A 17 5.45 -5.05 7.27
CA ARG A 17 4.40 -4.07 7.53
C ARG A 17 3.71 -3.70 6.22
N VAL A 18 2.46 -4.14 6.06
CA VAL A 18 1.67 -3.92 4.85
C VAL A 18 1.33 -2.45 4.65
N VAL A 19 1.74 -1.90 3.51
CA VAL A 19 1.27 -0.60 3.01
C VAL A 19 0.41 -0.86 1.76
N PRO A 20 -0.91 -0.59 1.81
CA PRO A 20 -1.77 -0.80 0.65
C PRO A 20 -1.29 -0.01 -0.57
N LYS A 21 -1.46 -0.63 -1.74
CA LYS A 21 -1.05 -0.11 -3.06
C LYS A 21 0.45 -0.09 -3.34
N CYS A 22 1.26 -0.73 -2.49
CA CYS A 22 2.70 -0.92 -2.64
C CYS A 22 3.06 -2.40 -2.90
N ALA A 23 2.39 -3.04 -3.87
CA ALA A 23 2.62 -4.45 -4.25
C ALA A 23 2.39 -5.48 -3.13
N CYS A 24 1.47 -5.21 -2.19
CA CYS A 24 1.21 -6.07 -1.03
C CYS A 24 0.81 -7.51 -1.38
N SER A 25 0.02 -7.74 -2.44
CA SER A 25 -0.38 -9.08 -2.87
C SER A 25 0.82 -9.91 -3.35
N THR A 26 1.70 -9.32 -4.18
CA THR A 26 2.93 -9.99 -4.63
C THR A 26 3.88 -10.27 -3.47
N ILE A 27 4.06 -9.31 -2.54
CA ILE A 27 4.92 -9.51 -1.36
C ILE A 27 4.36 -10.65 -0.48
N GLY A 28 3.05 -10.68 -0.25
CA GLY A 28 2.41 -11.77 0.50
C GLY A 28 2.63 -13.13 -0.16
N GLN A 29 2.47 -13.22 -1.47
CA GLN A 29 2.69 -14.45 -2.22
C GLN A 29 4.15 -14.92 -2.16
N ILE A 30 5.09 -13.99 -2.17
CA ILE A 30 6.52 -14.27 -1.97
C ILE A 30 6.79 -14.78 -0.56
N MET A 31 6.26 -14.11 0.47
CA MET A 31 6.40 -14.55 1.87
C MET A 31 5.80 -15.94 2.09
N PHE A 32 4.64 -16.21 1.51
CA PHE A 32 4.02 -17.53 1.60
C PHE A 32 4.90 -18.58 0.90
N HIS A 33 5.31 -18.33 -0.34
CA HIS A 33 6.13 -19.30 -1.07
C HIS A 33 7.51 -19.52 -0.42
N SER A 34 8.10 -18.53 0.24
CA SER A 34 9.40 -18.70 0.90
C SER A 34 9.37 -19.72 2.05
N ASP A 35 8.20 -19.97 2.65
CA ASP A 35 8.01 -21.02 3.66
C ASP A 35 7.50 -22.33 3.04
N HIS A 36 6.62 -22.25 2.04
CA HIS A 36 5.82 -23.40 1.59
C HIS A 36 6.24 -24.00 0.24
N GLY A 37 7.11 -23.33 -0.52
CA GLY A 37 7.56 -23.78 -1.84
C GLY A 37 6.48 -23.80 -2.93
N ARG A 38 5.35 -23.15 -2.67
CA ARG A 38 4.23 -22.96 -3.61
C ARG A 38 3.58 -21.61 -3.33
N TYR A 39 2.88 -21.06 -4.30
CA TYR A 39 2.04 -19.89 -4.09
C TYR A 39 0.73 -20.25 -3.38
N TYR A 40 0.14 -19.28 -2.70
CA TYR A 40 -1.18 -19.42 -2.10
C TYR A 40 -2.24 -19.45 -3.21
N ASP A 41 -3.16 -20.42 -3.11
CA ASP A 41 -4.27 -20.56 -4.04
C ASP A 41 -5.44 -19.66 -3.62
N GLY A 42 -5.52 -18.48 -4.24
CA GLY A 42 -6.54 -17.47 -3.96
C GLY A 42 -5.96 -16.09 -3.64
N ASP A 43 -6.76 -15.27 -2.97
CA ASP A 43 -6.36 -13.95 -2.48
C ASP A 43 -5.49 -14.10 -1.23
N ILE A 44 -4.22 -13.71 -1.32
CA ILE A 44 -3.33 -13.79 -0.17
C ILE A 44 -3.79 -12.89 0.99
N HIS A 45 -4.60 -11.85 0.76
CA HIS A 45 -5.17 -11.04 1.84
C HIS A 45 -6.14 -11.83 2.71
N ASP A 46 -6.85 -12.80 2.12
CA ASP A 46 -7.85 -13.63 2.78
C ASP A 46 -7.26 -14.86 3.49
N ALA A 47 -5.99 -15.19 3.25
CA ALA A 47 -5.32 -16.33 3.89
C ALA A 47 -5.39 -16.25 5.43
N THR A 48 -5.92 -17.28 6.07
CA THR A 48 -5.99 -17.43 7.54
C THR A 48 -4.92 -18.35 8.10
N GLU A 49 -4.15 -19.00 7.23
CA GLU A 49 -3.12 -20.00 7.54
C GLU A 49 -1.92 -19.80 6.60
N GLY A 50 -0.75 -20.33 6.99
CA GLY A 50 0.49 -20.26 6.21
C GLY A 50 1.21 -18.91 6.26
N LEU A 51 0.63 -17.91 6.93
CA LEU A 51 1.26 -16.66 7.34
C LEU A 51 0.65 -16.23 8.67
N HIS A 52 1.49 -15.76 9.59
CA HIS A 52 1.01 -15.00 10.74
C HIS A 52 0.56 -13.62 10.29
N LYS A 53 -0.66 -13.22 10.65
CA LYS A 53 -1.18 -11.88 10.34
C LYS A 53 -1.78 -11.26 11.59
N TRP A 54 -1.50 -9.97 11.82
CA TRP A 54 -1.97 -9.30 13.04
C TRP A 54 -3.49 -9.32 13.24
N ASN A 55 -4.28 -9.34 12.16
CA ASN A 55 -5.74 -9.42 12.23
C ASN A 55 -6.27 -10.81 12.63
N LEU A 56 -5.40 -11.79 12.85
CA LEU A 56 -5.73 -13.10 13.39
C LEU A 56 -5.30 -13.15 14.86
N ASP A 57 -6.27 -13.30 15.77
CA ASP A 57 -6.01 -13.22 17.22
C ASP A 57 -4.92 -14.20 17.70
N HIS A 58 -4.89 -15.41 17.14
CA HIS A 58 -3.88 -16.42 17.48
C HIS A 58 -2.45 -16.02 17.06
N SER A 59 -2.30 -15.15 16.06
CA SER A 59 -0.99 -14.71 15.54
C SER A 59 -0.42 -13.51 16.30
N GLN A 60 -1.24 -12.75 17.03
CA GLN A 60 -0.78 -11.52 17.70
C GLN A 60 0.36 -11.76 18.71
N PRO A 61 0.29 -12.78 19.61
CA PRO A 61 1.37 -13.02 20.57
C PRO A 61 2.70 -13.41 19.89
N GLN A 62 2.64 -14.17 18.79
CA GLN A 62 3.82 -14.60 18.04
C GLN A 62 4.48 -13.41 17.34
N ILE A 63 3.69 -12.58 16.65
CA ILE A 63 4.20 -11.36 16.00
C ILE A 63 4.79 -10.41 17.03
N GLU A 64 4.12 -10.15 18.14
CA GLU A 64 4.62 -9.24 19.18
C GLU A 64 5.96 -9.74 19.76
N ALA A 65 6.04 -11.02 20.12
CA ALA A 65 7.26 -11.62 20.65
C ALA A 65 8.41 -11.61 19.64
N ALA A 66 8.14 -11.87 18.36
CA ALA A 66 9.16 -11.93 17.31
C ALA A 66 9.69 -10.55 16.93
N VAL A 67 8.79 -9.58 16.70
CA VAL A 67 9.15 -8.22 16.31
C VAL A 67 9.91 -7.50 17.42
N LEU A 68 9.46 -7.60 18.68
CA LEU A 68 10.15 -6.95 19.81
C LEU A 68 11.53 -7.58 20.08
N ALA A 69 11.66 -8.89 19.86
CA ALA A 69 12.95 -9.58 19.93
C ALA A 69 13.83 -9.36 18.68
N ARG A 70 13.31 -8.67 17.66
CA ARG A 70 13.98 -8.43 16.37
C ARG A 70 14.51 -9.71 15.71
N ARG A 71 13.74 -10.79 15.78
CA ARG A 71 14.07 -12.08 15.15
C ARG A 71 13.88 -12.05 13.63
N PRO A 72 12.72 -11.66 13.08
CA PRO A 72 12.54 -11.59 11.64
C PRO A 72 13.26 -10.38 11.05
N LEU A 73 13.64 -10.50 9.77
CA LEU A 73 13.97 -9.33 8.97
C LEU A 73 12.69 -8.49 8.77
N ALA A 74 12.64 -7.32 9.39
CA ALA A 74 11.48 -6.44 9.35
C ALA A 74 11.57 -5.45 8.17
N PHE A 75 10.59 -5.45 7.29
CA PHE A 75 10.61 -4.59 6.11
C PHE A 75 9.24 -4.00 5.73
N THR A 76 9.26 -3.02 4.83
CA THR A 76 8.07 -2.56 4.11
C THR A 76 8.41 -2.06 2.71
N CYS A 77 7.37 -1.77 1.93
CA CYS A 77 7.45 -1.26 0.57
C CYS A 77 6.66 0.06 0.47
N VAL A 78 7.28 1.07 -0.12
CA VAL A 78 6.68 2.38 -0.40
C VAL A 78 6.51 2.59 -1.90
N ARG A 79 5.68 3.55 -2.29
CA ARG A 79 5.36 3.85 -3.69
C ARG A 79 5.23 5.35 -3.89
N ASN A 80 5.55 5.86 -5.07
CA ASN A 80 5.39 7.27 -5.39
C ASN A 80 3.98 7.75 -4.99
N PRO A 81 3.84 8.78 -4.13
CA PRO A 81 2.54 9.19 -3.60
C PRO A 81 1.51 9.54 -4.68
N TYR A 82 1.94 10.14 -5.80
CA TYR A 82 1.06 10.44 -6.94
C TYR A 82 0.52 9.17 -7.60
N ALA A 83 1.39 8.21 -7.88
CA ALA A 83 0.98 6.94 -8.48
C ALA A 83 0.14 6.09 -7.50
N ARG A 84 0.46 6.14 -6.21
CA ARG A 84 -0.22 5.39 -5.16
C ARG A 84 -1.68 5.83 -5.01
N ILE A 85 -1.95 7.14 -4.92
CA ILE A 85 -3.31 7.65 -4.76
C ILE A 85 -4.17 7.42 -6.02
N LEU A 86 -3.57 7.50 -7.21
CA LEU A 86 -4.24 7.11 -8.46
C LEU A 86 -4.60 5.63 -8.43
N SER A 87 -3.67 4.77 -8.00
CA SER A 87 -3.94 3.33 -7.83
C SER A 87 -5.10 3.07 -6.86
N SER A 88 -5.22 3.85 -5.78
CA SER A 88 -6.37 3.79 -4.86
C SER A 88 -7.67 4.23 -5.53
N PHE A 89 -7.65 5.32 -6.28
CA PHE A 89 -8.82 5.78 -7.02
C PHE A 89 -9.31 4.73 -8.03
N PHE A 90 -8.44 4.29 -8.94
CA PHE A 90 -8.82 3.35 -10.00
C PHE A 90 -9.29 2.01 -9.46
N ASP A 91 -8.64 1.47 -8.42
CA ASP A 91 -9.01 0.17 -7.87
C ASP A 91 -10.20 0.23 -6.89
N LYS A 92 -10.17 1.16 -5.91
CA LYS A 92 -11.16 1.18 -4.82
C LYS A 92 -12.36 2.07 -5.10
N ILE A 93 -12.23 3.07 -5.95
CA ILE A 93 -13.34 3.99 -6.23
C ILE A 93 -13.99 3.65 -7.57
N ALA A 94 -13.18 3.64 -8.62
CA ALA A 94 -13.67 3.43 -9.99
C ALA A 94 -13.81 1.96 -10.38
N GLY A 95 -13.14 1.04 -9.68
CA GLY A 95 -13.20 -0.40 -9.94
C GLY A 95 -14.34 -1.13 -9.23
N ILE A 96 -14.65 -2.30 -9.73
CA ILE A 96 -15.47 -3.34 -9.12
C ILE A 96 -14.52 -4.28 -8.36
N GLN A 97 -14.90 -4.68 -7.15
CA GLN A 97 -14.10 -5.63 -6.36
C GLN A 97 -14.42 -7.07 -6.80
N ARG A 98 -13.59 -8.03 -6.41
CA ARG A 98 -13.76 -9.46 -6.78
C ARG A 98 -15.13 -10.05 -6.45
N ASN A 99 -15.78 -9.52 -5.41
CA ASN A 99 -17.14 -9.92 -5.03
C ASN A 99 -18.25 -9.35 -5.95
N GLY A 100 -17.88 -8.72 -7.07
CA GLY A 100 -18.80 -8.11 -8.03
C GLY A 100 -19.41 -6.78 -7.57
N LYS A 101 -18.98 -6.22 -6.43
CA LYS A 101 -19.55 -5.01 -5.84
C LYS A 101 -18.55 -3.87 -5.80
N ARG A 102 -19.06 -2.64 -5.65
CA ARG A 102 -18.24 -1.47 -5.33
C ARG A 102 -17.59 -1.60 -3.95
N TYR A 103 -16.42 -1.00 -3.80
CA TYR A 103 -15.73 -0.97 -2.51
C TYR A 103 -16.60 -0.28 -1.44
N ARG A 104 -16.69 -0.91 -0.26
CA ARG A 104 -17.44 -0.39 0.90
C ARG A 104 -18.89 0.04 0.58
N GLY A 105 -19.60 -0.74 -0.24
CA GLY A 105 -21.05 -0.62 -0.44
C GLY A 105 -21.53 0.82 -0.72
N ASN A 106 -22.10 1.48 0.29
CA ASN A 106 -22.68 2.82 0.21
C ASN A 106 -21.65 3.96 0.12
N LEU A 107 -20.34 3.67 0.19
CA LEU A 107 -19.30 4.68 0.05
C LEU A 107 -19.43 5.44 -1.28
N ILE A 108 -19.58 4.72 -2.39
CA ILE A 108 -19.60 5.32 -3.73
C ILE A 108 -20.80 6.27 -3.90
N PRO A 109 -22.07 5.86 -3.64
CA PRO A 109 -23.20 6.79 -3.65
C PRO A 109 -22.98 8.04 -2.76
N GLN A 110 -22.38 7.87 -1.58
CA GLN A 110 -22.13 8.98 -0.67
C GLN A 110 -21.13 10.01 -1.25
N ILE A 111 -20.01 9.55 -1.81
CA ILE A 111 -18.99 10.46 -2.36
C ILE A 111 -19.45 11.07 -3.70
N MET A 112 -20.27 10.36 -4.49
CA MET A 112 -20.92 10.94 -5.66
C MET A 112 -21.80 12.12 -5.25
N GLN A 113 -22.65 11.94 -4.24
CA GLN A 113 -23.54 12.99 -3.76
C GLN A 113 -22.81 14.17 -3.12
N ARG A 114 -21.82 13.92 -2.25
CA ARG A 114 -21.18 14.97 -1.43
C ARG A 114 -20.01 15.66 -2.10
N TYR A 115 -19.26 14.93 -2.91
CA TYR A 115 -18.03 15.43 -3.54
C TYR A 115 -18.15 15.56 -5.06
N GLY A 116 -19.22 15.04 -5.68
CA GLY A 116 -19.38 15.06 -7.13
C GLY A 116 -18.39 14.13 -7.84
N VAL A 117 -17.95 13.07 -7.17
CA VAL A 117 -17.17 11.99 -7.81
C VAL A 117 -18.08 11.28 -8.81
N GLU A 118 -17.59 11.02 -10.01
CA GLU A 118 -18.31 10.27 -11.04
C GLU A 118 -17.48 9.04 -11.42
N VAL A 119 -18.11 7.87 -11.44
CA VAL A 119 -17.46 6.63 -11.89
C VAL A 119 -18.43 5.94 -12.82
N GLY A 120 -18.01 5.63 -14.04
CA GLY A 120 -18.79 4.82 -14.96
C GLY A 120 -18.97 3.40 -14.43
N SER A 121 -19.72 2.57 -15.13
CA SER A 121 -20.06 1.19 -14.74
C SER A 121 -19.61 0.18 -15.81
N PRO A 122 -19.61 -1.14 -15.51
CA PRO A 122 -19.33 -2.14 -16.54
C PRO A 122 -20.23 -2.01 -17.78
N GLU A 123 -21.47 -1.56 -17.62
CA GLU A 123 -22.47 -1.41 -18.70
C GLU A 123 -22.15 -0.25 -19.65
N ASP A 124 -21.51 0.81 -19.16
CA ASP A 124 -21.06 1.95 -19.97
C ASP A 124 -19.56 1.87 -20.33
N ASN A 125 -18.93 0.71 -20.11
CA ASN A 125 -17.49 0.50 -20.28
C ASN A 125 -16.62 1.45 -19.42
N PHE A 126 -17.12 1.80 -18.24
CA PHE A 126 -16.53 2.73 -17.29
C PHE A 126 -16.25 4.11 -17.91
N ASP A 127 -17.22 4.65 -18.66
CA ASP A 127 -17.10 5.96 -19.31
C ASP A 127 -17.39 7.11 -18.32
N PHE A 128 -16.37 7.93 -18.04
CA PHE A 128 -16.46 9.14 -17.22
C PHE A 128 -15.19 9.99 -17.39
N ASP A 129 -15.28 11.27 -16.99
CA ASP A 129 -14.13 12.16 -16.93
C ASP A 129 -13.21 11.77 -15.75
N GLN A 130 -12.17 10.98 -16.05
CA GLN A 130 -11.23 10.47 -15.05
C GLN A 130 -10.50 11.58 -14.30
N ILE A 131 -10.13 12.67 -14.99
CA ILE A 131 -9.37 13.77 -14.37
C ILE A 131 -10.27 14.52 -13.40
N ARG A 132 -11.44 14.98 -13.87
CA ARG A 132 -12.39 15.71 -13.02
C ARG A 132 -12.80 14.88 -11.81
N SER A 133 -13.15 13.61 -12.02
CA SER A 133 -13.58 12.72 -10.94
C SER A 133 -12.47 12.44 -9.93
N PHE A 134 -11.24 12.19 -10.40
CA PHE A 134 -10.09 12.00 -9.51
C PHE A 134 -9.86 13.24 -8.62
N ARG A 135 -9.92 14.45 -9.18
CA ARG A 135 -9.72 15.68 -8.39
C ARG A 135 -10.81 15.86 -7.33
N ARG A 136 -12.06 15.43 -7.60
CA ARG A 136 -13.13 15.37 -6.59
C ARG A 136 -12.86 14.32 -5.52
N PHE A 137 -12.38 13.14 -5.91
CA PHE A 137 -11.96 12.10 -4.97
C PHE A 137 -10.82 12.59 -4.08
N LEU A 138 -9.88 13.36 -4.61
CA LEU A 138 -8.75 13.88 -3.83
C LEU A 138 -9.19 14.84 -2.72
N LEU A 139 -10.22 15.66 -2.96
CA LEU A 139 -10.85 16.47 -1.90
C LEU A 139 -11.42 15.57 -0.80
N PHE A 140 -12.16 14.52 -1.16
CA PHE A 140 -12.67 13.53 -0.21
C PHE A 140 -11.54 12.85 0.58
N ALA A 141 -10.50 12.37 -0.09
CA ALA A 141 -9.36 11.74 0.55
C ALA A 141 -8.70 12.70 1.55
N ARG A 142 -8.48 13.96 1.15
CA ARG A 142 -7.94 15.00 2.04
C ARG A 142 -8.81 15.23 3.26
N ASP A 143 -10.11 15.35 3.07
CA ASP A 143 -11.04 15.59 4.18
C ASP A 143 -11.05 14.42 5.19
N THR A 144 -11.00 13.18 4.71
CA THR A 144 -10.94 12.00 5.60
C THR A 144 -9.63 11.93 6.38
N ILE A 145 -8.50 12.28 5.76
CA ILE A 145 -7.18 12.25 6.40
C ILE A 145 -7.04 13.39 7.43
N ARG A 146 -7.47 14.60 7.07
CA ARG A 146 -7.24 15.80 7.88
C ARG A 146 -8.29 15.97 8.97
N TRP A 147 -9.54 15.62 8.68
CA TRP A 147 -10.67 15.94 9.53
C TRP A 147 -11.53 14.75 9.91
N ARG A 148 -11.19 13.54 9.43
CA ARG A 148 -11.98 12.31 9.69
C ARG A 148 -13.44 12.48 9.30
N ARG A 149 -13.69 13.23 8.23
CA ARG A 149 -15.01 13.52 7.67
C ARG A 149 -15.02 13.19 6.18
N PRO A 150 -16.12 12.61 5.66
CA PRO A 150 -17.31 12.17 6.37
C PRO A 150 -17.13 10.84 7.13
N MET A 151 -15.90 10.30 7.15
CA MET A 151 -15.54 9.03 7.75
C MET A 151 -14.06 9.02 8.18
N GLU A 152 -13.68 8.01 8.95
CA GLU A 152 -12.29 7.70 9.25
C GLU A 152 -11.48 7.45 7.97
N PRO A 153 -10.19 7.83 7.95
CA PRO A 153 -9.34 7.65 6.78
C PRO A 153 -9.18 6.16 6.47
N ASP A 154 -9.32 5.83 5.20
CA ASP A 154 -9.13 4.48 4.73
C ASP A 154 -7.64 4.18 4.53
N ILE A 155 -7.24 2.94 4.80
CA ILE A 155 -5.86 2.47 4.66
C ILE A 155 -5.30 2.67 3.24
N HIS A 156 -6.15 2.66 2.22
CA HIS A 156 -5.73 2.76 0.81
C HIS A 156 -5.26 4.16 0.42
N TRP A 157 -5.79 5.21 1.04
CA TRP A 157 -5.35 6.60 0.80
C TRP A 157 -4.79 7.28 2.04
N SER A 158 -4.66 6.57 3.16
CA SER A 158 -3.85 7.08 4.28
C SER A 158 -2.38 7.16 3.88
N ALA A 159 -1.63 8.12 4.43
CA ALA A 159 -0.20 8.29 4.18
C ALA A 159 0.60 7.03 4.55
N MET A 160 1.61 6.69 3.75
CA MET A 160 2.49 5.55 4.00
C MET A 160 3.25 5.74 5.32
N SER A 161 3.70 6.98 5.56
CA SER A 161 4.34 7.38 6.82
C SER A 161 3.47 7.10 8.05
N GLY A 162 2.14 7.16 7.94
CA GLY A 162 1.23 6.78 9.03
C GLY A 162 1.27 5.29 9.33
N HIS A 163 1.18 4.44 8.30
CA HIS A 163 1.28 2.98 8.44
C HIS A 163 2.61 2.55 9.05
N ILE A 164 3.70 3.18 8.60
CA ILE A 164 5.08 2.92 9.00
C ILE A 164 5.33 3.42 10.43
N SER A 165 4.82 4.60 10.78
CA SER A 165 4.92 5.17 12.13
C SER A 165 4.31 4.27 13.19
N THR A 166 3.14 3.66 12.93
CA THR A 166 2.51 2.76 13.90
C THR A 166 3.39 1.54 14.23
N PHE A 167 4.11 0.98 13.25
CA PHE A 167 5.02 -0.12 13.51
C PHE A 167 6.18 0.31 14.42
N ILE A 168 6.77 1.48 14.12
CA ILE A 168 7.91 2.02 14.87
C ILE A 168 7.50 2.43 16.28
N ALA A 169 6.43 3.19 16.43
CA ALA A 169 5.93 3.68 17.72
C ALA A 169 5.54 2.54 18.68
N ASN A 170 5.21 1.36 18.15
CA ASN A 170 4.89 0.17 18.93
C ASN A 170 6.10 -0.74 19.21
N GLY A 171 7.32 -0.26 18.96
CA GLY A 171 8.58 -0.93 19.31
C GLY A 171 9.22 -1.71 18.15
N GLY A 172 8.62 -1.70 16.96
CA GLY A 172 9.20 -2.29 15.77
C GLY A 172 10.36 -1.45 15.23
N ARG A 173 11.32 -2.11 14.57
CA ARG A 173 12.40 -1.43 13.84
C ARG A 173 12.55 -2.08 12.48
N TYR A 174 12.49 -1.29 11.42
CA TYR A 174 12.74 -1.76 10.06
C TYR A 174 14.23 -1.98 9.83
N ASP A 175 14.53 -3.11 9.21
CA ASP A 175 15.82 -3.42 8.62
C ASP A 175 15.84 -3.00 7.14
N ARG A 176 14.66 -2.88 6.49
CA ARG A 176 14.57 -2.42 5.10
C ARG A 176 13.29 -1.68 4.74
N ILE A 177 13.41 -0.65 3.91
CA ILE A 177 12.29 0.00 3.22
C ILE A 177 12.70 0.14 1.76
N PHE A 178 11.91 -0.41 0.83
CA PHE A 178 12.21 -0.34 -0.59
C PHE A 178 11.06 0.23 -1.42
N PHE A 179 11.37 0.56 -2.67
CA PHE A 179 10.45 1.23 -3.59
C PHE A 179 9.73 0.23 -4.49
N THR A 180 8.41 0.41 -4.66
CA THR A 180 7.60 -0.36 -5.61
C THR A 180 8.15 -0.21 -7.04
N GLU A 181 8.68 0.96 -7.38
CA GLU A 181 9.26 1.28 -8.68
C GLU A 181 10.58 0.54 -8.95
N LYS A 182 11.20 -0.02 -7.91
CA LYS A 182 12.38 -0.89 -7.97
C LYS A 182 12.10 -2.24 -7.29
N PHE A 183 10.91 -2.79 -7.53
CA PHE A 183 10.40 -3.95 -6.78
C PHE A 183 11.37 -5.13 -6.73
N ASN A 184 11.84 -5.63 -7.88
CA ASN A 184 12.69 -6.82 -7.94
C ASN A 184 14.01 -6.60 -7.17
N GLU A 185 14.67 -5.45 -7.35
CA GLU A 185 15.91 -5.11 -6.62
C GLU A 185 15.67 -5.05 -5.10
N GLY A 186 14.59 -4.39 -4.68
CA GLY A 186 14.23 -4.23 -3.28
C GLY A 186 13.87 -5.55 -2.61
N MET A 187 13.06 -6.36 -3.26
CA MET A 187 12.59 -7.65 -2.76
C MET A 187 13.68 -8.72 -2.81
N GLN A 188 14.54 -8.72 -3.84
CA GLN A 188 15.69 -9.65 -3.90
C GLN A 188 16.60 -9.45 -2.68
N ALA A 189 16.97 -8.21 -2.37
CA ALA A 189 17.83 -7.99 -1.21
C ALA A 189 17.10 -8.03 0.15
N VAL A 190 15.77 -8.20 0.19
CA VAL A 190 15.06 -8.73 1.37
C VAL A 190 15.30 -10.24 1.49
N LEU A 191 15.11 -10.99 0.39
CA LEU A 191 15.32 -12.44 0.36
C LEU A 191 16.79 -12.84 0.60
N ASP A 192 17.75 -12.04 0.15
CA ASP A 192 19.18 -12.30 0.39
C ASP A 192 19.57 -12.11 1.86
N ALA A 193 18.86 -11.24 2.57
CA ALA A 193 19.11 -10.91 3.98
C ALA A 193 18.29 -11.79 4.95
N ALA A 194 17.27 -12.50 4.47
CA ALA A 194 16.43 -13.38 5.26
C ALA A 194 16.85 -14.85 5.09
N GLU A 195 16.86 -15.60 6.19
CA GLU A 195 17.06 -17.04 6.15
C GLU A 195 15.73 -17.76 5.90
N THR A 196 15.37 -17.93 4.63
CA THR A 196 14.09 -18.56 4.24
C THR A 196 14.21 -20.07 4.04
N PRO A 197 13.21 -20.89 4.46
CA PRO A 197 13.19 -22.34 4.21
C PRO A 197 13.31 -22.73 2.74
N VAL A 198 12.66 -21.97 1.85
CA VAL A 198 12.66 -22.21 0.41
C VAL A 198 13.28 -21.04 -0.32
N ARG A 199 14.38 -21.30 -1.04
CA ARG A 199 15.01 -20.32 -1.94
C ARG A 199 14.12 -20.08 -3.15
N MET A 200 14.03 -18.83 -3.58
CA MET A 200 13.29 -18.44 -4.78
C MET A 200 14.04 -17.36 -5.56
N ASP A 201 13.78 -17.32 -6.87
CA ASP A 201 14.20 -16.23 -7.75
C ASP A 201 13.04 -15.24 -7.87
N VAL A 202 13.25 -13.99 -7.46
CA VAL A 202 12.23 -12.95 -7.51
C VAL A 202 11.78 -12.67 -8.96
N ASN A 203 12.63 -12.94 -9.96
CA ASN A 203 12.30 -12.73 -11.37
C ASN A 203 11.40 -13.83 -11.93
N ALA A 204 11.33 -14.99 -11.26
CA ALA A 204 10.42 -16.08 -11.61
C ALA A 204 9.02 -15.93 -10.98
N VAL A 205 8.83 -14.92 -10.12
CA VAL A 205 7.54 -14.68 -9.45
C VAL A 205 6.50 -14.22 -10.48
N PRO A 206 5.34 -14.90 -10.58
CA PRO A 206 4.30 -14.49 -11.51
C PRO A 206 3.65 -13.18 -11.06
N ARG A 207 2.98 -12.50 -12.00
CA ARG A 207 2.27 -11.26 -11.68
C ARG A 207 0.97 -11.55 -10.95
N PHE A 208 0.92 -11.18 -9.67
CA PHE A 208 -0.27 -11.24 -8.83
C PHE A 208 -1.07 -9.93 -8.85
N ASN A 209 -1.22 -9.29 -10.00
CA ASN A 209 -1.92 -8.00 -10.11
C ASN A 209 -3.44 -8.19 -9.97
N GLU A 210 -3.92 -8.16 -8.73
CA GLU A 210 -5.33 -8.36 -8.39
C GLU A 210 -6.25 -7.23 -8.87
N SER A 211 -5.69 -6.06 -9.19
CA SER A 211 -6.42 -4.86 -9.60
C SER A 211 -6.48 -4.64 -11.12
N GLU A 212 -5.69 -5.35 -11.93
CA GLU A 212 -5.69 -5.22 -13.39
C GLU A 212 -6.80 -6.09 -14.00
N GLY A 213 -8.06 -5.65 -13.94
CA GLY A 213 -9.12 -6.34 -14.68
C GLY A 213 -10.56 -5.94 -14.37
N HIS A 214 -10.82 -5.32 -13.23
CA HIS A 214 -12.19 -5.06 -12.77
C HIS A 214 -12.58 -3.57 -12.75
N GLY A 215 -11.85 -2.72 -13.46
CA GLY A 215 -12.11 -1.28 -13.48
C GLY A 215 -11.51 -0.56 -14.68
N PRO A 216 -11.73 0.76 -14.77
CA PRO A 216 -11.24 1.57 -15.87
C PRO A 216 -9.71 1.60 -15.88
N LYS A 217 -9.13 1.50 -17.08
CA LYS A 217 -7.70 1.77 -17.26
C LYS A 217 -7.47 3.27 -17.21
N ARG A 218 -6.37 3.67 -16.58
CA ARG A 218 -5.93 5.06 -16.55
C ARG A 218 -5.67 5.54 -17.98
N ALA A 219 -6.39 6.57 -18.42
CA ALA A 219 -6.31 7.11 -19.77
C ALA A 219 -5.24 8.20 -19.94
N HIS A 220 -4.86 8.88 -18.85
CA HIS A 220 -4.00 10.06 -18.89
C HIS A 220 -2.65 9.84 -18.18
N LYS A 221 -1.68 10.72 -18.45
CA LYS A 221 -0.40 10.80 -17.71
C LYS A 221 -0.64 11.16 -16.24
N VAL A 222 0.37 10.97 -15.39
CA VAL A 222 0.19 11.22 -13.95
C VAL A 222 -0.07 12.71 -13.73
N SER A 223 0.78 13.55 -14.32
CA SER A 223 0.70 15.02 -14.21
C SER A 223 -0.66 15.61 -14.58
N GLU A 224 -1.36 15.05 -15.57
CA GLU A 224 -2.68 15.55 -16.02
C GLU A 224 -3.76 15.48 -14.93
N TYR A 225 -3.63 14.54 -13.97
CA TYR A 225 -4.55 14.46 -12.84
C TYR A 225 -4.31 15.54 -11.78
N PHE A 226 -3.13 16.16 -11.76
CA PHE A 226 -2.68 17.05 -10.67
C PHE A 226 -2.45 18.48 -11.15
N ASP A 227 -3.52 19.28 -11.17
CA ASP A 227 -3.41 20.75 -11.25
C ASP A 227 -2.87 21.37 -9.95
N ASP A 228 -2.67 22.69 -9.93
CA ASP A 228 -2.08 23.40 -8.79
C ASP A 228 -2.81 23.12 -7.47
N LEU A 229 -4.15 23.10 -7.49
CA LEU A 229 -4.96 22.76 -6.33
C LEU A 229 -4.71 21.31 -5.90
N SER A 230 -4.76 20.36 -6.83
CA SER A 230 -4.56 18.95 -6.53
C SER A 230 -3.14 18.65 -6.02
N ARG A 231 -2.14 19.36 -6.55
CA ARG A 231 -0.76 19.28 -6.03
C ARG A 231 -0.68 19.83 -4.61
N HIS A 232 -1.34 20.95 -4.33
CA HIS A 232 -1.43 21.49 -2.96
C HIS A 232 -2.08 20.50 -1.99
N LEU A 233 -3.20 19.87 -2.38
CA LEU A 233 -3.88 18.88 -1.55
C LEU A 233 -3.00 17.66 -1.27
N ILE A 234 -2.31 17.15 -2.29
CA ILE A 234 -1.36 16.04 -2.15
C ILE A 234 -0.21 16.40 -1.20
N TRP A 235 0.33 17.61 -1.30
CA TRP A 235 1.34 18.07 -0.35
C TRP A 235 0.78 18.11 1.08
N GLU A 236 -0.43 18.64 1.27
CA GLU A 236 -1.07 18.74 2.58
C GLU A 236 -1.15 17.37 3.28
N ILE A 237 -1.48 16.31 2.54
CA ILE A 237 -1.70 14.97 3.11
C ILE A 237 -0.49 14.04 3.07
N TYR A 238 0.44 14.24 2.14
CA TYR A 238 1.57 13.32 1.90
C TYR A 238 2.95 13.99 1.96
N ARG A 239 3.09 15.23 2.43
CA ARG A 239 4.41 15.89 2.57
C ARG A 239 5.48 15.01 3.20
N LYS A 240 5.16 14.30 4.29
CA LYS A 240 6.11 13.38 4.95
C LYS A 240 6.53 12.24 4.02
N ASP A 241 5.60 11.68 3.24
CA ASP A 241 5.89 10.59 2.32
C ASP A 241 6.86 11.04 1.22
N PHE A 242 6.66 12.23 0.64
CA PHE A 242 7.61 12.78 -0.34
C PHE A 242 8.99 13.00 0.28
N GLN A 243 9.06 13.60 1.47
CA GLN A 243 10.31 13.99 2.09
C GLN A 243 11.13 12.80 2.62
N LEU A 244 10.48 11.86 3.31
CA LEU A 244 11.14 10.72 3.95
C LEU A 244 11.53 9.65 2.93
N PHE A 245 10.70 9.42 1.92
CA PHE A 245 10.95 8.40 0.89
C PHE A 245 11.53 8.99 -0.39
N ARG A 246 12.04 10.23 -0.32
CA ARG A 246 12.78 10.92 -1.39
C ARG A 246 12.04 10.97 -2.73
N TYR A 247 10.72 11.06 -2.75
CA TYR A 247 9.97 11.20 -4.00
C TYR A 247 9.97 12.64 -4.51
N ASP A 248 9.89 12.77 -5.83
CA ASP A 248 9.75 14.05 -6.50
C ASP A 248 8.33 14.61 -6.33
N PHE A 249 8.20 15.73 -5.61
CA PHE A 249 6.95 16.47 -5.55
C PHE A 249 6.78 17.44 -6.74
N ASP A 250 7.89 17.87 -7.32
CA ASP A 250 7.87 18.93 -8.33
C ASP A 250 7.49 18.38 -9.72
N ASP A 251 7.87 17.14 -10.00
CA ASP A 251 7.51 16.40 -11.22
C ASP A 251 6.66 15.15 -10.91
N PRO A 252 5.32 15.21 -11.09
CA PRO A 252 4.44 14.06 -10.89
C PRO A 252 4.68 12.91 -11.88
N ASP A 253 5.30 13.15 -13.04
CA ASP A 253 5.59 12.12 -14.03
C ASP A 253 6.92 11.39 -13.76
N ASN A 254 7.78 11.96 -12.90
CA ASN A 254 8.94 11.25 -12.38
C ASN A 254 8.51 10.10 -11.46
N LYS A 255 8.57 8.88 -11.99
CA LYS A 255 8.17 7.68 -11.25
C LYS A 255 9.13 7.37 -10.10
N PHE A 256 10.43 7.59 -10.30
CA PHE A 256 11.47 7.09 -9.41
C PHE A 256 11.73 8.06 -8.24
N PRO A 257 12.17 7.54 -7.09
CA PRO A 257 12.69 8.40 -6.03
C PRO A 257 13.97 9.11 -6.48
N LYS A 258 14.24 10.29 -5.91
CA LYS A 258 15.47 11.08 -6.11
C LYS A 258 16.67 10.54 -5.33
N GLY A 259 16.48 9.59 -4.43
CA GLY A 259 17.53 9.01 -3.60
C GLY A 259 17.04 7.85 -2.76
N GLU A 260 17.94 7.29 -1.95
CA GLU A 260 17.65 6.17 -1.06
C GLU A 260 16.88 6.60 0.19
N VAL A 261 16.19 5.64 0.82
CA VAL A 261 15.52 5.86 2.11
C VAL A 261 16.56 5.85 3.22
N ASP A 262 16.64 6.95 3.96
CA ASP A 262 17.42 7.01 5.21
C ASP A 262 16.61 6.37 6.33
N LEU A 263 16.96 5.13 6.69
CA LEU A 263 16.25 4.37 7.72
C LEU A 263 16.33 5.06 9.09
N ASP A 264 17.46 5.63 9.47
CA ASP A 264 17.61 6.26 10.78
C ASP A 264 16.77 7.55 10.85
N GLU A 265 16.76 8.36 9.78
CA GLU A 265 15.86 9.50 9.67
C GLU A 265 14.38 9.09 9.81
N VAL A 266 13.98 8.01 9.12
CA VAL A 266 12.61 7.47 9.19
C VAL A 266 12.26 7.08 10.62
N HIS A 267 13.11 6.33 11.32
CA HIS A 267 12.85 5.91 12.70
C HIS A 267 12.79 7.10 13.66
N VAL A 268 13.69 8.06 13.54
CA VAL A 268 13.72 9.27 14.39
C VAL A 268 12.48 10.13 14.18
N LYS A 269 12.03 10.29 12.92
CA LYS A 269 10.90 11.18 12.59
C LYS A 269 9.52 10.53 12.77
N LEU A 270 9.43 9.20 12.68
CA LEU A 270 8.16 8.47 12.75
C LEU A 270 7.96 7.68 14.06
N GLY A 271 8.99 7.52 14.89
CA GLY A 271 8.89 6.87 16.20
C GLY A 271 8.50 7.78 17.36
N ARG A 272 8.12 9.03 17.08
CA ARG A 272 7.69 10.03 18.07
C ARG A 272 6.18 10.16 18.10
#